data_AF-A0A841CWX6-F1
#
_entry.id   AF-A0A841CWX6-F1
#
_cell.length_a   1.000
_cell.length_b   1.000
_cell.length_c   1.000
_cell.angle_alpha   90.00
_cell.angle_beta   90.00
_cell.angle_gamma   90.00
#
_symmetry.space_group_name_H-M   'P 1'
#
loop_
_entity.id
_entity.type
_entity.pdbx_description
1 polymer ?
#
loop_
_entity_poly.entity_id
_entity_poly.type
_entity_poly.pdbx_seq_one_letter_code
_entity_poly.pdbx_strand_id
1 'polypeptide(L)'
;MSGAKTRRPAALLLVVAAALTALVAGATQAGAAPATSETTTFTLHLPSTDGKSAAAAIVCHGRSDLLVIRRSGNDYAQGTGRTDCPVTLHNVTAQTTLYQWSAPLSRWEPVSIGNYDSRPGRKAESRTSGYRCTSTPRYYVASTFHYVRLGNQHATAVSTSRYAGC
;
A
#
# COMPACT_ATOMS: atom_id res chain seq x y z
N MET A 1 1.28 -15.16 61.45
CA MET A 1 0.14 -15.28 60.51
C MET A 1 -0.63 -13.98 60.57
N SER A 2 -0.50 -13.12 59.56
CA SER A 2 -1.34 -11.92 59.39
C SER A 2 -1.34 -11.57 57.91
N GLY A 3 -2.55 -11.45 57.36
CA GLY A 3 -2.77 -11.27 55.93
C GLY A 3 -2.92 -9.80 55.53
N ALA A 4 -2.65 -9.53 54.26
CA ALA A 4 -3.19 -8.37 53.56
C ALA A 4 -3.68 -8.82 52.19
N LYS A 5 -5.01 -8.99 52.08
CA LYS A 5 -5.73 -9.05 50.81
C LYS A 5 -6.00 -7.61 50.38
N THR A 6 -5.44 -7.18 49.27
CA THR A 6 -5.91 -5.98 48.54
C THR A 6 -6.48 -6.40 47.19
N ARG A 7 -7.73 -5.97 46.99
CA ARG A 7 -8.61 -6.29 45.89
C ARG A 7 -8.22 -5.51 44.63
N ARG A 8 -8.48 -6.11 43.46
CA ARG A 8 -8.49 -5.46 42.13
C ARG A 8 -9.49 -4.29 42.09
N PRO A 9 -9.29 -3.37 41.14
CA PRO A 9 -10.21 -3.29 39.99
C PRO A 9 -9.42 -3.21 38.66
N ALA A 10 -9.76 -4.01 37.65
CA ALA A 10 -10.75 -3.74 36.61
C ALA A 10 -10.17 -2.94 35.41
N ALA A 11 -10.28 -3.58 34.24
CA ALA A 11 -10.39 -3.00 32.91
C ALA A 11 -9.27 -2.03 32.42
N LEU A 12 -8.50 -2.47 31.44
CA LEU A 12 -8.38 -1.69 30.21
C LEU A 12 -7.99 -2.57 29.01
N LEU A 13 -9.02 -2.82 28.18
CA LEU A 13 -9.03 -2.82 26.70
C LEU A 13 -7.94 -3.67 25.98
N LEU A 14 -8.29 -4.82 25.40
CA LEU A 14 -8.80 -4.90 24.01
C LEU A 14 -8.10 -3.93 23.06
N VAL A 15 -6.95 -4.35 22.51
CA VAL A 15 -6.58 -4.00 21.13
C VAL A 15 -6.15 -5.28 20.42
N VAL A 16 -7.14 -6.12 20.14
CA VAL A 16 -7.08 -7.00 18.97
C VAL A 16 -7.31 -6.09 17.76
N ALA A 17 -6.22 -5.68 17.12
CA ALA A 17 -6.25 -5.17 15.75
C ALA A 17 -5.25 -6.07 15.00
N ALA A 18 -5.62 -7.27 14.53
CA ALA A 18 -6.61 -7.49 13.49
C ALA A 18 -6.53 -6.41 12.38
N ALA A 19 -5.31 -6.17 11.88
CA ALA A 19 -5.10 -5.50 10.59
C ALA A 19 -4.28 -6.41 9.64
N LEU A 20 -4.49 -7.72 9.74
CA LEU A 20 -3.87 -8.72 8.88
C LEU A 20 -4.93 -9.62 8.26
N THR A 21 -5.90 -9.00 7.55
CA THR A 21 -6.70 -9.63 6.49
C THR A 21 -7.56 -8.58 5.76
N ALA A 22 -6.91 -7.58 5.15
CA ALA A 22 -7.47 -7.09 3.89
C ALA A 22 -7.17 -8.18 2.86
N LEU A 23 -8.11 -9.12 2.73
CA LEU A 23 -8.16 -10.06 1.63
C LEU A 23 -7.92 -9.29 0.35
N VAL A 24 -6.76 -9.53 -0.26
CA VAL A 24 -6.49 -9.23 -1.66
C VAL A 24 -7.30 -10.24 -2.46
N ALA A 25 -8.61 -9.98 -2.56
CA ALA A 25 -9.61 -10.52 -3.47
C ALA A 25 -10.98 -10.55 -2.77
N GLY A 26 -11.90 -9.68 -3.17
CA GLY A 26 -13.34 -9.99 -3.09
C GLY A 26 -14.18 -9.38 -1.97
N ALA A 27 -13.68 -8.45 -1.15
CA ALA A 27 -14.56 -7.60 -0.35
C ALA A 27 -14.48 -6.17 -0.88
N THR A 28 -15.48 -5.75 -1.67
CA THR A 28 -15.69 -4.34 -1.99
C THR A 28 -16.10 -3.63 -0.71
N GLN A 29 -15.10 -3.30 0.12
CA GLN A 29 -15.24 -2.40 1.24
C GLN A 29 -15.73 -1.08 0.67
N ALA A 30 -16.89 -0.63 1.14
CA ALA A 30 -17.43 0.66 0.80
C ALA A 30 -16.41 1.76 1.16
N GLY A 31 -15.68 2.21 0.15
CA GLY A 31 -15.37 3.61 -0.12
C GLY A 31 -14.56 4.41 0.90
N ALA A 32 -13.76 3.80 1.79
CA ALA A 32 -12.73 4.58 2.46
C ALA A 32 -11.77 5.14 1.39
N ALA A 33 -11.56 6.46 1.37
CA ALA A 33 -10.55 7.04 0.50
C ALA A 33 -9.19 6.39 0.82
N PRO A 34 -8.41 5.97 -0.19
CA PRO A 34 -7.08 5.44 0.07
C PRO A 34 -6.26 6.47 0.87
N ALA A 35 -5.64 6.04 1.97
CA ALA A 35 -4.87 6.91 2.85
C ALA A 35 -3.76 7.61 2.05
N THR A 36 -3.72 8.94 2.09
CA THR A 36 -2.85 9.77 1.23
C THR A 36 -1.43 9.83 1.79
N SER A 37 -0.51 9.11 1.17
CA SER A 37 0.92 9.24 1.42
C SER A 37 1.67 8.81 0.17
N GLU A 38 2.25 9.78 -0.54
CA GLU A 38 2.95 9.54 -1.81
C GLU A 38 4.13 8.59 -1.62
N THR A 39 4.72 8.61 -0.41
CA THR A 39 5.82 7.75 -0.02
C THR A 39 5.47 6.95 1.23
N THR A 40 6.02 5.76 1.36
CA THR A 40 5.92 4.93 2.57
C THR A 40 7.24 4.25 2.84
N THR A 41 7.60 4.11 4.11
CA THR A 41 8.77 3.34 4.54
C THR A 41 8.31 2.03 5.13
N PHE A 42 8.98 0.94 4.78
CA PHE A 42 8.68 -0.37 5.35
C PHE A 42 9.94 -1.19 5.52
N THR A 43 9.94 -2.01 6.56
CA THR A 43 11.17 -2.61 7.07
C THR A 43 11.09 -4.12 6.98
N LEU A 44 12.10 -4.71 6.36
CA LEU A 44 12.34 -6.14 6.38
C LEU A 44 13.27 -6.46 7.54
N HIS A 45 12.74 -7.18 8.54
CA HIS A 45 13.52 -7.62 9.68
C HIS A 45 14.18 -8.96 9.40
N LEU A 46 15.50 -9.04 9.60
CA LEU A 46 16.25 -10.27 9.48
C LEU A 46 16.40 -10.90 10.86
N PRO A 47 16.05 -12.19 11.02
CA PRO A 47 16.21 -12.87 12.30
C PRO A 47 17.70 -12.94 12.66
N SER A 48 17.99 -12.70 13.93
CA SER A 48 19.27 -13.02 14.54
C SER A 48 19.44 -14.54 14.53
N THR A 49 20.54 -15.06 13.98
CA THR A 49 20.77 -16.52 13.94
C THR A 49 21.13 -17.12 15.30
N ASP A 50 21.66 -16.34 16.25
CA ASP A 50 22.36 -16.92 17.41
C ASP A 50 22.14 -16.21 18.76
N GLY A 51 21.05 -15.43 18.91
CA GLY A 51 20.69 -14.78 20.19
C GLY A 51 21.66 -13.71 20.71
N LYS A 52 22.79 -13.50 20.01
CA LYS A 52 23.84 -12.50 20.31
C LYS A 52 24.01 -11.46 19.20
N SER A 53 23.40 -11.67 18.03
CA SER A 53 23.47 -10.76 16.88
C SER A 53 22.27 -9.83 16.90
N ALA A 54 22.48 -8.52 16.72
CA ALA A 54 21.39 -7.56 16.55
C ALA A 54 20.57 -7.93 15.31
N ALA A 55 19.23 -7.90 15.41
CA ALA A 55 18.36 -8.05 14.25
C ALA A 55 18.70 -6.94 13.24
N ALA A 56 19.16 -7.32 12.04
CA ALA A 56 19.41 -6.36 10.98
C ALA A 56 18.08 -5.98 10.31
N ALA A 57 17.94 -4.71 9.94
CA ALA A 57 16.76 -4.18 9.31
C ALA A 57 17.14 -3.58 7.94
N ILE A 58 16.44 -3.99 6.89
CA ILE A 58 16.52 -3.34 5.58
C ILE A 58 15.31 -2.42 5.47
N VAL A 59 15.53 -1.11 5.41
CA VAL A 59 14.48 -0.11 5.20
C VAL A 59 14.32 0.12 3.71
N CYS A 60 13.13 -0.19 3.18
CA CYS A 60 12.76 0.08 1.80
C CYS A 60 11.81 1.29 1.73
N HIS A 61 11.84 1.98 0.60
CA HIS A 61 11.00 3.13 0.30
C HIS A 61 10.05 2.77 -0.85
N GLY A 62 8.75 2.81 -0.57
CA GLY A 62 7.70 2.74 -1.57
C GLY A 62 7.26 4.14 -1.96
N ARG A 63 7.04 4.38 -3.25
CA ARG A 63 6.50 5.62 -3.78
C ARG A 63 5.37 5.33 -4.76
N SER A 64 4.32 6.16 -4.75
CA SER A 64 3.26 6.19 -5.74
C SER A 64 3.13 7.60 -6.29
N ASP A 65 3.06 7.71 -7.61
CA ASP A 65 2.90 8.97 -8.33
C ASP A 65 1.64 8.88 -9.22
N LEU A 66 0.91 9.99 -9.29
CA LEU A 66 -0.24 10.15 -10.15
C LEU A 66 0.03 11.31 -11.11
N LEU A 67 0.03 11.00 -12.40
CA LEU A 67 0.20 11.97 -13.47
C LEU A 67 -1.14 12.22 -14.15
N VAL A 68 -1.49 13.50 -14.31
CA VAL A 68 -2.59 13.92 -15.19
C VAL A 68 -2.03 14.62 -16.43
N ILE A 69 -2.30 14.04 -17.59
CA ILE A 69 -1.88 14.54 -18.89
C ILE A 69 -3.06 15.32 -19.47
N ARG A 70 -2.93 16.64 -19.51
CA ARG A 70 -3.93 17.52 -20.10
C ARG A 70 -3.71 17.64 -21.60
N ARG A 71 -4.72 17.30 -22.40
CA ARG A 71 -4.73 17.50 -23.86
C ARG A 71 -6.03 18.16 -24.23
N SER A 72 -6.03 19.05 -25.22
CA SER A 72 -7.23 19.79 -25.65
C SER A 72 -8.45 18.86 -25.81
N GLY A 73 -9.35 18.86 -24.81
CA GLY A 73 -10.56 18.04 -24.76
C GLY A 73 -10.42 16.58 -24.29
N ASN A 74 -9.22 16.09 -23.94
CA ASN A 74 -8.99 14.71 -23.51
C ASN A 74 -7.90 14.63 -22.42
N ASP A 75 -8.29 14.83 -21.17
CA ASP A 75 -7.41 14.62 -20.02
C ASP A 75 -7.30 13.13 -19.70
N TYR A 76 -6.10 12.67 -19.33
CA TYR A 76 -5.85 11.29 -18.93
C TYR A 76 -5.15 11.24 -17.58
N ALA A 77 -5.54 10.30 -16.72
CA ALA A 77 -4.87 9.97 -15.48
C ALA A 77 -4.05 8.68 -15.62
N GLN A 78 -2.86 8.65 -15.02
CA GLN A 78 -1.98 7.49 -14.99
C GLN A 78 -1.29 7.37 -13.64
N GLY A 79 -1.32 6.18 -13.04
CA GLY A 79 -0.58 5.86 -11.82
C GLY A 79 0.75 5.18 -12.12
N THR A 80 1.80 5.52 -11.36
CA THR A 80 3.07 4.79 -11.33
C THR A 80 3.43 4.49 -9.88
N GLY A 81 3.99 3.33 -9.60
CA GLY A 81 4.44 2.94 -8.27
C GLY A 81 5.82 2.34 -8.34
N ARG A 82 6.68 2.68 -7.38
CA ARG A 82 8.08 2.29 -7.32
C ARG A 82 8.45 1.79 -5.93
N THR A 83 9.34 0.82 -5.86
CA THR A 83 9.91 0.29 -4.62
C THR A 83 11.44 0.32 -4.73
N ASP A 84 12.08 1.00 -3.80
CA ASP A 84 13.53 1.06 -3.70
C ASP A 84 14.02 0.49 -2.36
N CYS A 85 15.12 -0.25 -2.39
CA CYS A 85 15.74 -0.84 -1.22
C CYS A 85 17.27 -0.67 -1.32
N PRO A 86 17.98 -0.43 -0.21
CA PRO A 86 19.43 -0.18 -0.22
C PRO A 86 20.27 -1.40 -0.62
N VAL A 87 19.63 -2.58 -0.73
CA VAL A 87 20.28 -3.83 -1.16
C VAL A 87 19.50 -4.46 -2.30
N THR A 88 20.20 -5.13 -3.22
CA THR A 88 19.58 -5.85 -4.32
C THR A 88 18.78 -7.05 -3.79
N LEU A 89 17.46 -7.02 -3.99
CA LEU A 89 16.55 -8.10 -3.64
C LEU A 89 15.91 -8.66 -4.92
N HIS A 90 15.88 -9.99 -5.05
CA HIS A 90 15.29 -10.66 -6.21
C HIS A 90 13.75 -10.73 -6.17
N ASN A 91 13.16 -10.56 -4.99
CA ASN A 91 11.71 -10.57 -4.78
C ASN A 91 11.26 -9.20 -4.28
N VAL A 92 11.28 -8.22 -5.18
CA VAL A 92 10.71 -6.88 -4.96
C VAL A 92 9.57 -6.72 -5.93
N THR A 93 8.40 -6.36 -5.43
CA THR A 93 7.20 -6.15 -6.23
C THR A 93 6.56 -4.81 -5.86
N ALA A 94 6.17 -4.06 -6.87
CA ALA A 94 5.23 -2.95 -6.77
C ALA A 94 4.01 -3.27 -7.66
N GLN A 95 2.80 -3.02 -7.17
CA GLN A 95 1.57 -3.17 -7.96
C GLN A 95 0.69 -1.94 -7.80
N THR A 96 0.55 -1.17 -8.87
CA THR A 96 -0.21 0.09 -8.86
C THR A 96 -1.61 -0.12 -9.43
N THR A 97 -2.61 0.43 -8.77
CA THR A 97 -3.99 0.50 -9.25
C THR A 97 -4.43 1.96 -9.26
N LEU A 98 -5.02 2.38 -10.38
CA LEU A 98 -5.66 3.67 -10.54
C LEU A 98 -7.14 3.54 -10.20
N TYR A 99 -7.61 4.39 -9.30
CA TYR A 99 -9.00 4.50 -8.88
C TYR A 99 -9.58 5.84 -9.31
N GLN A 100 -10.88 5.85 -9.58
CA GLN A 100 -11.68 7.07 -9.75
C GLN A 100 -12.80 7.13 -8.72
N TRP A 101 -13.22 8.34 -8.32
CA TRP A 101 -14.44 8.49 -7.53
C TRP A 101 -15.68 8.38 -8.42
N SER A 102 -16.63 7.54 -8.00
CA SER A 102 -17.93 7.37 -8.64
C SER A 102 -18.99 8.03 -7.77
N ALA A 103 -19.41 9.24 -8.12
CA ALA A 103 -20.47 9.95 -7.39
C ALA A 103 -21.81 9.18 -7.35
N PRO A 104 -22.29 8.57 -8.45
CA PRO A 104 -23.54 7.80 -8.43
C PRO A 104 -23.52 6.63 -7.44
N LEU A 105 -22.34 6.03 -7.23
CA LEU A 105 -22.15 4.87 -6.35
C LEU A 105 -21.54 5.25 -4.99
N SER A 106 -21.20 6.52 -4.80
CA SER A 106 -20.52 7.06 -3.62
C SER A 106 -19.33 6.20 -3.17
N ARG A 107 -18.49 5.77 -4.13
CA ARG A 107 -17.33 4.89 -3.87
C ARG A 107 -16.19 5.10 -4.85
N TRP A 108 -15.00 4.63 -4.47
CA TRP A 108 -13.86 4.51 -5.36
C TRP A 108 -13.95 3.25 -6.23
N GLU A 109 -13.70 3.39 -7.53
CA GLU A 109 -13.75 2.30 -8.50
C GLU A 109 -12.40 2.14 -9.19
N PRO A 110 -11.85 0.90 -9.28
CA PRO A 110 -10.62 0.66 -10.01
C PRO A 110 -10.88 0.80 -11.51
N VAL A 111 -10.09 1.64 -12.18
CA VAL A 111 -10.24 1.93 -13.61
C VAL A 111 -9.06 1.49 -14.46
N SER A 112 -7.91 1.29 -13.83
CA SER A 112 -6.75 0.70 -14.49
C SER A 112 -5.86 0.01 -13.46
N ILE A 113 -5.37 -1.17 -13.79
CA ILE A 113 -4.42 -1.91 -12.98
C ILE A 113 -3.11 -1.95 -13.77
N GLY A 114 -2.00 -1.60 -13.11
CA GLY A 114 -0.68 -1.63 -13.72
C GLY A 114 -0.31 -3.02 -14.19
N ASN A 115 0.42 -3.10 -15.30
CA ASN A 115 0.79 -4.38 -15.89
C ASN A 115 1.51 -5.23 -14.85
N TYR A 116 0.84 -6.32 -14.46
CA TYR A 116 1.38 -7.37 -13.62
C TYR A 116 2.12 -8.33 -14.55
N ASP A 117 3.42 -8.10 -14.77
CA ASP A 117 4.21 -9.22 -15.24
C ASP A 117 4.29 -10.19 -14.05
N SER A 118 3.76 -11.39 -14.18
CA SER A 118 3.61 -12.38 -13.10
C SER A 118 4.86 -13.24 -12.86
N ARG A 119 5.92 -13.04 -13.64
CA ARG A 119 7.15 -13.82 -13.51
C ARG A 119 7.89 -13.50 -12.20
N PRO A 120 8.40 -14.51 -11.47
CA PRO A 120 9.34 -14.31 -10.38
C PRO A 120 10.54 -13.46 -10.84
N GLY A 121 10.87 -12.38 -10.12
CA GLY A 121 11.96 -11.49 -10.47
C GLY A 121 11.80 -10.07 -9.92
N ARG A 122 12.83 -9.24 -10.13
CA ARG A 122 12.89 -7.84 -9.68
C ARG A 122 11.84 -6.99 -10.41
N LYS A 123 10.73 -6.66 -9.74
CA LYS A 123 9.67 -5.78 -10.25
C LYS A 123 9.44 -4.62 -9.31
N ALA A 124 10.45 -3.76 -9.29
CA ALA A 124 10.48 -2.55 -8.48
C ALA A 124 9.56 -1.43 -9.01
N GLU A 125 8.95 -1.55 -10.20
CA GLU A 125 8.08 -0.53 -10.78
C GLU A 125 6.81 -1.13 -11.40
N SER A 126 5.67 -0.46 -11.23
CA SER A 126 4.39 -0.80 -11.89
C SER A 126 3.67 0.46 -12.33
N ARG A 127 3.23 0.48 -13.59
CA ARG A 127 2.59 1.62 -14.24
C ARG A 127 1.25 1.20 -14.84
N THR A 128 0.20 1.98 -14.58
CA THR A 128 -1.13 1.79 -15.16
C THR A 128 -1.17 2.25 -16.60
N SER A 129 -2.14 1.74 -17.37
CA SER A 129 -2.52 2.38 -18.62
C SER A 129 -3.11 3.77 -18.33
N GLY A 130 -3.01 4.67 -19.30
CA GLY A 130 -3.70 5.96 -19.21
C GLY A 130 -5.21 5.76 -19.26
N TYR A 131 -5.93 6.36 -18.33
CA TYR A 131 -7.38 6.31 -18.26
C TYR A 131 -7.95 7.71 -18.51
N ARG A 132 -8.93 7.83 -19.41
CA ARG A 132 -9.55 9.13 -19.74
C ARG A 132 -10.25 9.68 -18.49
N CYS A 133 -10.03 10.94 -18.15
CA CYS A 133 -10.70 11.55 -17.01
C CYS A 133 -12.21 11.73 -17.32
N THR A 134 -13.06 10.94 -16.67
CA THR A 134 -14.52 10.91 -16.84
C THR A 134 -15.30 11.09 -15.52
N SER A 135 -14.62 11.08 -14.37
CA SER A 135 -15.29 11.22 -13.06
C SER A 135 -15.83 12.63 -12.85
N THR A 136 -16.96 12.74 -12.15
CA THR A 136 -17.54 14.02 -11.69
C THR A 136 -17.91 13.86 -10.21
N PRO A 137 -17.25 14.54 -9.26
CA PRO A 137 -16.05 15.40 -9.44
C PRO A 137 -14.82 14.62 -9.95
N ARG A 138 -13.88 15.33 -10.58
CA ARG A 138 -12.70 14.76 -11.24
C ARG A 138 -11.62 14.33 -10.21
N TYR A 139 -11.91 13.26 -9.47
CA TYR A 139 -11.02 12.71 -8.45
C TYR A 139 -10.42 11.37 -8.86
N TYR A 140 -9.10 11.30 -8.72
CA TYR A 140 -8.29 10.13 -9.07
C TYR A 140 -7.28 9.83 -7.96
N VAL A 141 -7.02 8.55 -7.74
CA VAL A 141 -6.01 8.08 -6.79
C VAL A 141 -5.20 6.95 -7.43
N ALA A 142 -3.89 7.07 -7.44
CA ALA A 142 -3.01 5.93 -7.65
C ALA A 142 -2.68 5.32 -6.28
N SER A 143 -2.86 4.01 -6.14
CA SER A 143 -2.52 3.26 -4.93
C SER A 143 -1.59 2.13 -5.32
N THR A 144 -0.45 2.04 -4.65
CA THR A 144 0.58 1.04 -4.93
C THR A 144 0.77 0.14 -3.73
N PHE A 145 0.62 -1.18 -3.94
CA PHE A 145 1.04 -2.20 -2.98
C PHE A 145 2.51 -2.53 -3.20
N HIS A 146 3.30 -2.46 -2.13
CA HIS A 146 4.72 -2.79 -2.12
C HIS A 146 4.93 -4.09 -1.37
N TYR A 147 5.78 -4.95 -1.91
CA TYR A 147 6.15 -6.22 -1.30
C TYR A 147 7.64 -6.47 -1.52
N VAL A 148 8.33 -6.87 -0.45
CA VAL A 148 9.72 -7.33 -0.52
C VAL A 148 9.87 -8.63 0.25
N ARG A 149 10.73 -9.52 -0.23
CA ARG A 149 11.04 -10.80 0.45
C ARG A 149 12.53 -11.14 0.34
N LEU A 150 13.09 -11.64 1.45
CA LEU A 150 14.40 -12.26 1.52
C LEU A 150 14.32 -13.55 2.35
N GLY A 151 14.54 -14.71 1.72
CA GLY A 151 14.34 -16.00 2.37
C GLY A 151 12.88 -16.17 2.83
N ASN A 152 12.68 -16.36 4.14
CA ASN A 152 11.35 -16.48 4.76
C ASN A 152 10.79 -15.16 5.30
N GLN A 153 11.59 -14.10 5.34
CA GLN A 153 11.18 -12.78 5.81
C GLN A 153 10.53 -12.01 4.67
N HIS A 154 9.48 -11.27 4.99
CA HIS A 154 8.80 -10.38 4.05
C HIS A 154 8.33 -9.11 4.74
N ALA A 155 8.14 -8.05 3.95
CA ALA A 155 7.54 -6.82 4.41
C ALA A 155 6.63 -6.26 3.31
N THR A 156 5.55 -5.61 3.72
CA THR A 156 4.55 -5.02 2.83
C THR A 156 4.24 -3.59 3.23
N ALA A 157 3.81 -2.80 2.26
CA ALA A 157 3.31 -1.45 2.50
C ALA A 157 2.32 -1.04 1.42
N VAL A 158 1.61 0.05 1.69
CA VAL A 158 0.80 0.75 0.69
C VAL A 158 1.22 2.21 0.66
N SER A 159 1.44 2.76 -0.52
CA SER A 159 1.55 4.20 -0.75
C SER A 159 0.45 4.63 -1.72
N THR A 160 0.02 5.89 -1.62
CA THR A 160 -1.00 6.44 -2.52
C THR A 160 -0.70 7.88 -2.87
N SER A 161 -0.98 8.26 -4.10
CA SER A 161 -0.98 9.65 -4.55
C SER A 161 -2.37 10.01 -5.04
N ARG A 162 -2.83 11.19 -4.66
CA ARG A 162 -4.14 11.70 -5.05
C ARG A 162 -3.99 12.92 -5.93
N TYR A 163 -4.95 13.09 -6.82
CA TYR A 163 -5.06 14.28 -7.62
C TYR A 163 -6.53 14.68 -7.70
N ALA A 164 -6.78 15.95 -7.37
CA ALA A 164 -8.07 16.58 -7.49
C ALA A 164 -8.03 17.57 -8.65
N GLY A 165 -8.90 17.37 -9.63
CA GLY A 165 -9.04 18.28 -10.77
C GLY A 165 -8.25 17.82 -11.99
N CYS A 166 -8.69 16.72 -12.61
CA CYS A 166 -8.76 16.81 -14.07
C CYS A 166 -9.83 17.90 -14.34
#